data_AF-A0A645EG63-F1
#
_entry.id   AF-A0A645EG63-F1
#
_cell.length_a   1.000
_cell.length_b   1.000
_cell.length_c   1.000
_cell.angle_alpha   90.00
_cell.angle_beta   90.00
_cell.angle_gamma   90.00
#
_symmetry.space_group_name_H-M   'P 1'
#
loop_
_entity.id
_entity.type
_entity.pdbx_description
1 polymer ?
#
loop_
_entity_poly.entity_id
_entity_poly.type
_entity_poly.pdbx_seq_one_letter_code
_entity_poly.pdbx_strand_id
1 'polypeptide(L)'
;MVKREEPYDVGVDVSKFDQKAIRDLCAKAHFNPEQILCYCVGTRAEEVAACLLDGATTPEEVSARTGMRTGCTIECIQPLLRMVKAAGNELHPNPNGFQWYGTTVTAWDMPEEVKEKYSSRGFYFEEDRKLLDEIANIQVDDEGGAK
;
A
#
# COMPACT_ATOMS: atom_id res chain seq x y z
N MET A 1 14.47 -10.71 -1.50
CA MET A 1 13.77 -12.00 -1.67
C MET A 1 14.73 -13.02 -2.27
N VAL A 2 14.69 -14.28 -1.84
CA VAL A 2 15.60 -15.35 -2.29
C VAL A 2 14.76 -16.57 -2.67
N LYS A 3 15.13 -17.26 -3.75
CA LYS A 3 14.47 -18.50 -4.15
C LYS A 3 14.69 -19.57 -3.06
N ARG A 4 13.62 -20.22 -2.64
CA ARG A 4 13.66 -21.32 -1.66
C ARG A 4 13.42 -22.65 -2.38
N GLU A 5 13.97 -23.73 -1.82
CA GLU A 5 13.67 -25.08 -2.29
C GLU A 5 12.25 -25.50 -1.87
N GLU A 6 11.87 -25.21 -0.63
CA GLU A 6 10.55 -25.49 -0.08
C GLU A 6 9.79 -24.18 0.23
N PRO A 7 8.48 -24.11 -0.05
CA PRO A 7 7.65 -22.97 0.32
C PRO A 7 7.45 -22.92 1.83
N TYR A 8 7.21 -21.72 2.35
CA TYR A 8 6.85 -21.48 3.74
C TYR A 8 5.93 -20.27 3.83
N ASP A 9 5.13 -20.24 4.88
CA ASP A 9 4.20 -19.14 5.12
C ASP A 9 4.91 -17.97 5.82
N VAL A 10 4.56 -16.77 5.39
CA VAL A 10 5.00 -15.50 5.97
C VAL A 10 3.78 -14.63 6.22
N GLY A 11 3.87 -13.79 7.23
CA GLY A 11 2.86 -12.80 7.56
C GLY A 11 3.25 -11.99 8.77
N VAL A 12 2.66 -10.79 8.90
CA VAL A 12 2.83 -9.93 10.07
C VAL A 12 1.55 -9.95 10.90
N ASP A 13 1.69 -10.27 12.19
CA ASP A 13 0.58 -10.24 13.15
C ASP A 13 0.26 -8.81 13.56
N VAL A 14 -0.73 -8.22 12.89
CA VAL A 14 -1.18 -6.84 13.06
C VAL A 14 -1.65 -6.54 14.48
N SER A 15 -2.14 -7.54 15.23
CA SER A 15 -2.67 -7.36 16.59
C SER A 15 -1.61 -6.92 17.61
N LYS A 16 -0.32 -7.09 17.28
CA LYS A 16 0.82 -6.72 18.14
C LYS A 16 1.22 -5.24 18.05
N PHE A 17 0.56 -4.47 17.20
CA PHE A 17 0.92 -3.09 16.90
C PHE A 17 -0.18 -2.11 17.34
N ASP A 18 0.20 -0.84 17.49
CA ASP A 18 -0.76 0.23 17.77
C ASP A 18 -1.67 0.44 16.54
N GLN A 19 -2.96 0.17 16.72
CA GLN A 19 -3.95 0.23 15.63
C GLN A 19 -4.16 1.66 15.12
N LYS A 20 -3.99 2.67 15.98
CA LYS A 20 -4.04 4.06 15.56
C LYS A 20 -2.82 4.40 14.70
N ALA A 21 -1.64 3.96 15.08
CA ALA A 21 -0.42 4.18 14.28
C ALA A 21 -0.51 3.49 12.90
N ILE A 22 -1.07 2.28 12.84
CA ILE A 22 -1.37 1.59 11.58
C ILE A 22 -2.31 2.44 10.73
N ARG A 23 -3.44 2.87 11.29
CA ARG A 23 -4.44 3.65 10.57
C ARG A 23 -3.90 5.00 10.09
N ASP A 24 -3.14 5.70 10.93
CA ASP A 24 -2.50 6.97 10.57
C ASP A 24 -1.51 6.78 9.39
N LEU A 25 -0.73 5.70 9.39
CA LEU A 25 0.21 5.40 8.30
C LEU A 25 -0.51 5.03 7.00
N CYS A 26 -1.54 4.17 7.08
CA CYS A 26 -2.38 3.82 5.92
C CYS A 26 -3.06 5.07 5.34
N ALA A 27 -3.64 5.93 6.18
CA ALA A 27 -4.28 7.17 5.76
C ALA A 27 -3.29 8.14 5.10
N LYS A 28 -2.06 8.26 5.63
CA LYS A 28 -0.99 9.04 5.01
C LYS A 28 -0.59 8.53 3.62
N ALA A 29 -0.75 7.23 3.37
CA ALA A 29 -0.58 6.63 2.06
C ALA A 29 -1.86 6.63 1.21
N HIS A 30 -2.96 7.20 1.70
CA HIS A 30 -4.32 7.17 1.14
C HIS A 30 -4.87 5.76 0.91
N PHE A 31 -4.75 4.91 1.92
CA PHE A 31 -5.34 3.58 1.95
C PHE A 31 -6.19 3.39 3.21
N ASN A 32 -7.29 2.66 3.06
CA ASN A 32 -7.97 2.06 4.20
C ASN A 32 -7.13 0.87 4.72
N PRO A 33 -6.97 0.68 6.05
CA PRO A 33 -6.27 -0.48 6.61
C PRO A 33 -6.71 -1.84 6.04
N GLU A 34 -8.00 -2.02 5.77
CA GLU A 34 -8.55 -3.29 5.26
C GLU A 34 -8.35 -3.48 3.75
N GLN A 35 -7.89 -2.47 3.04
CA GLN A 35 -7.73 -2.54 1.59
C GLN A 35 -6.66 -3.57 1.22
N ILE A 36 -7.01 -4.50 0.33
CA ILE A 36 -6.07 -5.48 -0.21
C ILE A 36 -5.09 -4.75 -1.12
N LEU A 37 -3.80 -4.84 -0.80
CA LEU A 37 -2.72 -4.30 -1.63
C LEU A 37 -2.11 -5.36 -2.55
N CYS A 38 -2.17 -6.64 -2.17
CA CYS A 38 -1.70 -7.75 -2.99
C CYS A 38 -2.76 -8.85 -3.13
N TYR A 39 -3.44 -8.88 -4.28
CA TYR A 39 -4.49 -9.86 -4.56
C TYR A 39 -3.98 -11.30 -4.66
N CYS A 40 -2.71 -11.52 -5.02
CA CYS A 40 -2.16 -12.88 -5.15
C CYS A 40 -2.05 -13.61 -3.81
N VAL A 41 -1.78 -12.89 -2.72
CA VAL A 41 -1.53 -13.47 -1.38
C VAL A 41 -2.41 -12.88 -0.28
N GLY A 42 -3.29 -11.94 -0.61
CA GLY A 42 -4.25 -11.35 0.34
C GLY A 42 -3.67 -10.30 1.29
N THR A 43 -2.41 -9.86 1.11
CA THR A 43 -1.80 -8.84 1.97
C THR A 43 -2.60 -7.54 1.96
N ARG A 44 -3.00 -7.07 3.14
CA ARG A 44 -3.75 -5.83 3.36
C ARG A 44 -2.83 -4.65 3.70
N ALA A 45 -3.35 -3.43 3.62
CA ALA A 45 -2.59 -2.22 3.94
C ALA A 45 -2.12 -2.20 5.40
N GLU A 46 -2.95 -2.67 6.33
CA GLU A 46 -2.61 -2.78 7.75
C GLU A 46 -1.39 -3.67 8.05
N GLU A 47 -1.24 -4.76 7.29
CA GLU A 47 -0.11 -5.68 7.43
C GLU A 47 1.19 -5.03 6.95
N VAL A 48 1.12 -4.31 5.82
CA VAL A 48 2.25 -3.52 5.31
C VAL A 48 2.61 -2.39 6.29
N ALA A 49 1.61 -1.71 6.85
CA ALA A 49 1.84 -0.67 7.85
C ALA A 49 2.50 -1.22 9.11
N ALA A 50 1.99 -2.31 9.66
CA ALA A 50 2.57 -3.02 10.81
C ALA A 50 4.03 -3.42 10.51
N CYS A 51 4.30 -3.97 9.32
CA CYS A 51 5.66 -4.33 8.91
C CYS A 51 6.62 -3.12 8.86
N LEU A 52 6.15 -1.96 8.41
CA LEU A 52 6.96 -0.73 8.37
C LEU A 52 7.18 -0.15 9.78
N LEU A 53 6.17 -0.22 10.65
CA LEU A 53 6.29 0.15 12.07
C LEU A 53 7.24 -0.78 12.83
N ASP A 54 7.37 -2.04 12.39
CA ASP A 54 8.35 -3.03 12.86
C ASP A 54 9.77 -2.83 12.26
N GLY A 55 10.02 -1.67 11.64
CA GLY A 55 11.34 -1.25 11.17
C GLY A 55 11.73 -1.78 9.79
N ALA A 56 10.80 -2.32 8.99
CA ALA A 56 11.08 -2.48 7.56
C ALA A 56 11.20 -1.10 6.89
N THR A 57 12.18 -0.96 6.00
CA THR A 57 12.48 0.32 5.32
C THR A 57 12.44 0.21 3.81
N THR A 58 12.41 -1.01 3.26
CA THR A 58 12.44 -1.25 1.81
C THR A 58 11.27 -2.12 1.33
N PRO A 59 10.87 -2.01 0.05
CA PRO A 59 9.86 -2.89 -0.54
C PRO A 59 10.21 -4.38 -0.42
N GLU A 60 11.49 -4.72 -0.57
CA GLU A 60 11.98 -6.11 -0.48
C GLU A 60 11.86 -6.70 0.92
N GLU A 61 12.09 -5.90 1.97
CA GLU A 61 11.89 -6.32 3.35
C GLU A 61 10.42 -6.56 3.66
N VAL A 62 9.53 -5.65 3.23
CA VAL A 62 8.08 -5.84 3.36
C VAL A 62 7.65 -7.10 2.62
N SER A 63 8.11 -7.30 1.40
CA SER A 63 7.81 -8.50 0.61
C SER A 63 8.25 -9.78 1.32
N ALA A 64 9.43 -9.77 1.96
CA ALA A 64 9.97 -10.92 2.67
C ALA A 64 9.22 -11.26 3.98
N ARG A 65 8.57 -10.27 4.61
CA ARG A 65 7.83 -10.46 5.88
C ARG A 65 6.33 -10.70 5.69
N THR A 66 5.74 -10.17 4.61
CA THR A 66 4.27 -10.21 4.37
C THR A 66 3.85 -11.11 3.20
N GLY A 67 4.82 -11.61 2.42
CA GLY A 67 4.55 -12.38 1.20
C GLY A 67 4.10 -11.53 0.01
N MET A 68 3.90 -10.22 0.20
CA MET A 68 3.61 -9.28 -0.88
C MET A 68 4.63 -9.41 -2.02
N ARG A 69 4.18 -9.33 -3.27
CA ARG A 69 4.99 -9.52 -4.50
C ARG A 69 5.53 -10.94 -4.76
N THR A 70 5.12 -11.97 -4.02
CA THR A 70 5.59 -13.35 -4.31
C THR A 70 4.77 -14.09 -5.38
N GLY A 71 3.59 -13.57 -5.75
CA GLY A 71 2.77 -14.07 -6.86
C GLY A 71 3.13 -13.41 -8.20
N CYS A 72 2.35 -12.42 -8.64
CA CYS A 72 2.56 -11.75 -9.93
C CYS A 72 3.74 -10.77 -9.97
N THR A 73 4.29 -10.37 -8.81
CA THR A 73 5.38 -9.39 -8.61
C THR A 73 5.13 -7.94 -9.06
N ILE A 74 4.09 -7.66 -9.87
CA ILE A 74 3.95 -6.40 -10.61
C ILE A 74 2.82 -5.47 -10.14
N GLU A 75 1.63 -5.95 -9.83
CA GLU A 75 0.47 -5.07 -9.59
C GLU A 75 0.56 -4.33 -8.26
N CYS A 76 1.03 -5.06 -7.24
CA CYS A 76 1.10 -4.57 -5.87
C CYS A 76 2.33 -3.69 -5.58
N ILE A 77 3.25 -3.51 -6.53
CA ILE A 77 4.44 -2.70 -6.28
C ILE A 77 4.12 -1.22 -6.05
N GLN A 78 3.20 -0.62 -6.83
CA GLN A 78 2.84 0.79 -6.68
C GLN A 78 2.26 1.13 -5.29
N PRO A 79 1.26 0.39 -4.78
CA PRO A 79 0.79 0.64 -3.42
C PRO A 79 1.89 0.41 -2.36
N LEU A 80 2.76 -0.58 -2.54
CA LEU A 80 3.90 -0.80 -1.64
C LEU A 80 4.86 0.40 -1.61
N LEU A 81 5.26 0.92 -2.77
CA LEU A 81 6.15 2.09 -2.85
C LEU A 81 5.53 3.32 -2.18
N ARG A 82 4.21 3.52 -2.32
CA ARG A 82 3.48 4.59 -1.61
C ARG A 82 3.51 4.40 -0.10
N MET A 83 3.29 3.19 0.40
CA MET A 83 3.36 2.89 1.83
C MET A 83 4.77 3.14 2.41
N VAL A 84 5.81 2.69 1.70
CA VAL A 84 7.22 2.91 2.10
C VAL A 84 7.53 4.41 2.20
N LYS A 85 7.13 5.22 1.21
CA LYS A 85 7.28 6.69 1.27
C LYS A 85 6.46 7.32 2.38
N ALA A 86 5.23 6.86 2.61
CA ALA A 86 4.38 7.36 3.69
C ALA A 86 5.00 7.11 5.07
N ALA A 87 5.70 5.99 5.24
CA ALA A 87 6.48 5.70 6.45
C ALA A 87 7.73 6.60 6.61
N GLY A 88 8.03 7.45 5.63
CA GLY A 88 9.18 8.36 5.65
C GLY A 88 10.47 7.74 5.14
N ASN A 89 10.40 6.55 4.54
CA ASN A 89 11.57 5.88 3.97
C ASN A 89 11.83 6.36 2.54
N GLU A 90 13.11 6.49 2.20
CA GLU A 90 13.54 6.81 0.84
C GLU A 90 13.48 5.58 -0.07
N LEU A 91 13.07 5.80 -1.32
CA LEU A 91 13.01 4.75 -2.32
C LEU A 91 14.33 4.66 -3.08
N HIS A 92 15.12 3.63 -2.77
CA HIS A 92 16.37 3.33 -3.46
C HIS A 92 16.27 1.98 -4.18
N PRO A 93 16.04 1.95 -5.51
CA PRO A 93 16.06 0.69 -6.26
C PRO A 93 17.42 0.02 -6.10
N ASN A 94 17.42 -1.22 -5.63
CA ASN A 94 18.63 -2.03 -5.61
C ASN A 94 18.93 -2.50 -7.04
N PRO A 95 20.10 -2.15 -7.64
CA PRO A 95 20.45 -2.59 -8.99
C PRO A 95 20.55 -4.11 -9.15
N ASN A 96 20.81 -4.82 -8.05
CA ASN A 96 20.85 -6.29 -7.99
C ASN A 96 19.55 -6.89 -7.42
N GLY A 97 18.54 -6.06 -7.18
CA GLY A 97 17.26 -6.44 -6.59
C GLY A 97 16.18 -6.71 -7.63
N PHE A 98 14.95 -6.89 -7.14
CA PHE A 98 13.79 -7.04 -8.02
C PHE A 98 13.39 -5.66 -8.57
N GLN A 99 13.17 -5.60 -9.88
CA GLN A 99 12.95 -4.34 -10.57
C GLN A 99 11.66 -3.63 -10.17
N TRP A 100 11.76 -2.31 -9.99
CA TRP A 100 10.64 -1.38 -9.89
C TRP A 100 11.08 0.03 -10.32
N TYR A 101 10.15 0.85 -10.83
CA TYR A 101 10.45 2.09 -11.57
C TYR A 101 10.05 3.38 -10.83
N GLY A 102 9.94 3.32 -9.50
CA GLY A 102 9.46 4.41 -8.66
C GLY A 102 7.93 4.54 -8.64
N THR A 103 7.45 5.60 -7.99
CA THR A 103 6.01 5.88 -7.84
C THR A 103 5.40 6.46 -9.11
N THR A 104 4.20 6.01 -9.45
CA THR A 104 3.37 6.62 -10.50
C THR A 104 2.50 7.75 -9.96
N VAL A 105 2.12 8.69 -10.82
CA VAL A 105 1.15 9.75 -10.51
C VAL A 105 -0.18 9.15 -10.06
N THR A 106 -0.72 9.64 -8.95
CA THR A 106 -2.04 9.27 -8.42
C THR A 106 -3.04 10.42 -8.53
N ALA A 107 -4.28 10.22 -8.08
CA ALA A 107 -5.28 11.27 -7.98
C ALA A 107 -4.82 12.48 -7.13
N TRP A 108 -3.90 12.26 -6.18
CA TRP A 108 -3.35 13.30 -5.30
C TRP A 108 -2.12 13.99 -5.89
N ASP A 109 -1.46 13.39 -6.88
CA ASP A 109 -0.25 13.93 -7.53
C ASP A 109 -0.54 14.63 -8.86
N MET A 110 -1.78 14.59 -9.35
CA MET A 110 -2.15 15.09 -10.66
C MET A 110 -1.92 16.60 -10.77
N PRO A 111 -1.12 17.08 -11.74
CA PRO A 111 -0.91 18.52 -11.92
C PRO A 111 -2.21 19.25 -12.28
N GLU A 112 -2.40 20.46 -11.73
CA GLU A 112 -3.60 21.28 -11.97
C GLU A 112 -3.82 21.56 -13.46
N GLU A 113 -2.75 21.83 -14.22
CA GLU A 113 -2.82 22.04 -15.68
C GLU A 113 -3.42 20.83 -16.42
N VAL A 114 -3.19 19.61 -15.92
CA VAL A 114 -3.75 18.38 -16.48
C VAL A 114 -5.23 18.28 -16.11
N LYS A 115 -5.57 18.57 -14.85
CA LYS A 115 -6.97 18.56 -14.40
C LYS A 115 -7.82 19.53 -15.21
N GLU A 116 -7.38 20.78 -15.37
CA GLU A 116 -8.07 21.81 -16.16
C GLU A 116 -8.27 21.40 -17.62
N LYS A 117 -7.24 20.81 -18.22
CA LYS A 117 -7.28 20.37 -19.62
C LYS A 117 -8.29 19.24 -19.88
N TYR A 118 -8.47 18.34 -18.92
CA TYR A 118 -9.26 17.12 -19.11
C TYR A 118 -10.60 17.10 -18.35
N SER A 119 -10.85 17.99 -17.40
CA SER A 119 -12.11 18.05 -16.64
C SER A 119 -13.34 18.22 -17.56
N SER A 120 -13.24 19.10 -18.55
CA SER A 120 -14.27 19.30 -19.58
C SER A 120 -14.52 18.09 -20.49
N ARG A 121 -13.67 17.06 -20.44
CA ARG A 121 -13.77 15.83 -21.23
C ARG A 121 -14.41 14.67 -20.47
N GLY A 122 -15.01 14.94 -19.32
CA GLY A 122 -15.72 13.94 -18.50
C GLY A 122 -14.83 13.22 -17.49
N PHE A 123 -13.68 13.79 -17.14
CA PHE A 123 -12.85 13.30 -16.04
C PHE A 123 -13.18 14.07 -14.76
N TYR A 124 -13.52 13.35 -13.68
CA TYR A 124 -14.01 13.91 -12.42
C TYR A 124 -12.95 13.83 -11.32
N PHE A 125 -11.79 14.45 -11.57
CA PHE A 125 -10.60 14.27 -10.71
C PHE A 125 -10.84 14.65 -9.24
N GLU A 126 -11.61 15.71 -8.98
CA GLU A 126 -11.85 16.18 -7.61
C GLU A 126 -12.89 15.32 -6.88
N GLU A 127 -13.93 14.88 -7.58
CA GLU A 127 -14.93 13.94 -7.05
C GLU A 127 -14.30 12.56 -6.77
N ASP A 128 -13.48 12.06 -7.69
CA ASP A 128 -12.72 10.82 -7.53
C ASP A 128 -11.81 10.91 -6.32
N ARG A 129 -11.04 12.01 -6.19
CA ARG A 129 -10.17 12.24 -5.04
C ARG A 129 -10.96 12.28 -3.73
N LYS A 130 -12.09 13.00 -3.71
CA LYS A 130 -12.95 13.09 -2.53
C LYS A 130 -13.48 11.72 -2.12
N LEU A 131 -13.96 10.91 -3.07
CA LEU A 131 -14.42 9.56 -2.81
C LEU A 131 -13.29 8.66 -2.27
N LEU A 132 -12.09 8.75 -2.86
CA LEU A 132 -10.93 7.98 -2.39
C LEU A 132 -10.51 8.39 -0.97
N ASP A 133 -10.53 9.69 -0.66
CA ASP A 133 -10.28 10.20 0.70
C ASP A 133 -11.35 9.72 1.68
N GLU A 134 -12.63 9.68 1.28
CA GLU A 134 -13.70 9.10 2.11
C GLU A 134 -13.43 7.63 2.38
N ILE A 135 -13.17 6.81 1.36
CA ILE A 135 -12.88 5.37 1.47
C ILE A 135 -11.69 5.11 2.42
N ALA A 136 -10.60 5.85 2.27
CA ALA A 136 -9.42 5.69 3.10
C ALA A 136 -9.70 5.92 4.60
N ASN A 137 -10.70 6.76 4.92
CA ASN A 137 -11.05 7.15 6.28
C ASN A 137 -12.24 6.39 6.88
N ILE A 138 -12.96 5.58 6.08
CA ILE A 138 -14.07 4.75 6.59
C ILE A 138 -13.56 3.91 7.77
N GLN A 139 -14.20 4.09 8.92
CA GLN A 139 -14.08 3.17 10.05
C GLN A 139 -15.10 2.07 9.83
N VAL A 140 -14.65 0.82 9.87
CA VAL A 140 -15.56 -0.32 9.93
C VAL A 140 -15.73 -0.62 11.41
N ASP A 141 -16.95 -0.45 11.93
CA ASP A 141 -17.26 -0.87 13.30
C ASP A 141 -17.24 -2.41 13.34
N ASP A 142 -16.66 -2.98 14.40
CA ASP A 142 -16.52 -4.43 14.62
C ASP A 142 -17.86 -5.22 14.66
N GLU A 143 -19.01 -4.57 14.46
CA GLU A 143 -20.34 -5.20 14.53
C GLU A 143 -20.73 -6.02 13.28
N GLY A 144 -19.82 -6.23 12.33
CA GLY A 144 -20.07 -6.97 11.09
C GLY A 144 -19.41 -8.36 10.98
N GLY A 145 -18.60 -8.76 11.95
CA GLY A 145 -17.84 -10.02 11.91
C GLY A 145 -18.65 -11.23 12.37
N ALA A 146 -19.10 -12.05 11.40
CA ALA A 146 -19.75 -13.36 11.54
C ALA A 146 -21.24 -13.37 11.98
N LYS A 147 -22.11 -13.64 10.99
CA LYS A 147 -23.20 -14.61 11.15
C LYS A 147 -22.95 -15.79 10.24
#